data_AF-A0A382MC01-F1
#
_entry.id   AF-A0A382MC01-F1
#
_cell.length_a   1.000
_cell.length_b   1.000
_cell.length_c   1.000
_cell.angle_alpha   90.00
_cell.angle_beta   90.00
_cell.angle_gamma   90.00
#
_symmetry.space_group_name_H-M   'P 1'
#
loop_
_entity.id
_entity.type
_entity.pdbx_description
1 polymer ?
#
loop_
_entity_poly.entity_id
_entity_poly.type
_entity_poly.pdbx_seq_one_letter_code
_entity_poly.pdbx_strand_id
1 'polypeptide(L)'
;MYEFTDTTIAACFLSKYVDLPVDQPDVIRNWISKGHDLFAGERKRLEAFFSLESAAATDYLEVLRGQVNFDSCKRILQLYAEAMAGFRWAILSAEDEPQEQGADYRFQSGFDGLTIILPGKVNQFSSREANFLFYKHAVLHQLGYHQWGTLKALREIDQAISTYPQPRLAAALFARIEAARIDWRWQAEFPGTARGYGLLKQSLGESLRTGLTGPPDLFEQMLLTTLDEPADAREPESAFMVQRLESLRDACSTVFDTLAVLDDLYSLLADKMSTVVASDIVMDYRRTLDIDGALVNLPLFEIEGAVQLTEGEDLLQLAMKIDPAGLEIEEMKRGDVDPEQGMMMTDLDEKPDIASSDEAQSESDKMSGLQEALEQFSRRN
;
A
#
# COMPACT_ATOMS: atom_id res chain seq x y z
N MET A 1 25.63 4.77 13.04
CA MET A 1 25.55 5.25 14.43
C MET A 1 25.28 6.75 14.31
N TYR A 2 24.09 7.22 14.70
CA TYR A 2 23.74 8.64 14.57
C TYR A 2 24.45 9.39 15.71
N GLU A 3 25.25 10.41 15.40
CA GLU A 3 25.92 11.22 16.42
C GLU A 3 25.00 12.37 16.83
N PHE A 4 24.51 12.35 18.07
CA PHE A 4 23.90 13.52 18.67
C PHE A 4 25.02 14.55 18.94
N THR A 5 24.97 15.68 18.24
CA THR A 5 25.92 16.79 18.44
C THR A 5 25.65 17.57 19.73
N ASP A 6 24.46 17.42 20.32
CA ASP A 6 24.02 18.11 21.55
C ASP A 6 23.82 17.11 22.69
N THR A 7 24.61 17.24 23.75
CA THR A 7 24.58 16.37 24.93
C THR A 7 23.26 16.42 25.70
N THR A 8 22.54 17.55 25.65
CA THR A 8 21.23 17.67 26.31
C THR A 8 20.16 16.88 25.56
N ILE A 9 20.18 16.92 24.23
CA ILE A 9 19.26 16.14 23.40
C ILE A 9 19.54 14.64 23.55
N ALA A 10 20.81 14.24 23.60
CA ALA A 10 21.19 12.87 23.89
C ALA A 10 20.68 12.41 25.26
N ALA A 11 20.74 13.28 26.28
CA ALA A 11 20.21 12.97 27.62
C ALA A 11 18.68 12.83 27.62
N CYS A 12 17.94 13.71 26.93
CA CYS A 12 16.50 13.60 26.74
C CYS A 12 16.12 12.26 26.09
N PHE A 13 16.80 11.89 25.00
CA PHE A 13 16.62 10.61 24.32
C PHE A 13 16.87 9.40 25.25
N LEU A 14 18.01 9.39 25.95
CA LEU A 14 18.39 8.29 26.85
C LEU A 14 17.44 8.18 28.05
N SER A 15 16.87 9.30 28.52
CA SER A 15 15.91 9.28 29.63
C SER A 15 14.63 8.51 29.32
N LYS A 16 14.31 8.35 28.03
CA LYS A 16 13.14 7.62 27.53
C LYS A 16 13.48 6.30 26.86
N TYR A 17 14.71 5.80 27.02
CA TYR A 17 15.19 4.57 26.36
C TYR A 17 14.22 3.39 26.45
N VAL A 18 13.62 3.15 27.62
CA VAL A 18 12.67 2.04 27.84
C VAL A 18 11.36 2.21 27.06
N ASP A 19 10.98 3.44 26.77
CA ASP A 19 9.77 3.79 26.03
C ASP A 19 10.03 3.87 24.51
N LEU A 20 11.29 3.74 24.06
CA LEU A 20 11.66 3.78 22.64
C LEU A 20 11.81 2.34 22.10
N PRO A 21 11.44 2.07 20.83
CA PRO A 21 11.64 0.76 20.19
C PRO A 21 13.11 0.57 19.79
N VAL A 22 13.97 0.34 20.79
CA VAL A 22 15.43 0.24 20.63
C VAL A 22 15.92 -1.01 19.93
N ASP A 23 15.06 -2.02 19.89
CA ASP A 23 15.17 -3.23 19.08
C ASP A 23 15.07 -2.94 17.57
N GLN A 24 14.53 -1.77 17.18
CA GLN A 24 14.31 -1.38 15.78
C GLN A 24 15.18 -0.17 15.40
N PRO A 25 16.45 -0.39 14.98
CA PRO A 25 17.39 0.70 14.73
C PRO A 25 16.95 1.65 13.61
N ASP A 26 16.19 1.16 12.61
CA ASP A 26 15.69 2.00 11.52
C ASP A 26 14.53 2.90 11.95
N VAL A 27 13.66 2.41 12.84
CA VAL A 27 12.61 3.22 13.47
C VAL A 27 13.23 4.36 14.27
N ILE A 28 14.23 4.06 15.11
CA ILE A 28 14.92 5.08 15.88
C ILE A 28 15.60 6.11 14.98
N ARG A 29 16.27 5.68 13.90
CA ARG A 29 16.89 6.62 12.95
C ARG A 29 15.86 7.56 12.34
N ASN A 30 14.71 7.03 11.91
CA ASN A 30 13.64 7.85 11.34
C ASN A 30 13.04 8.80 12.40
N TRP A 31 12.84 8.33 13.63
CA TRP A 31 12.39 9.15 14.76
C TRP A 31 13.35 10.32 15.04
N ILE A 32 14.65 10.05 15.08
CA ILE A 32 15.70 11.06 15.28
C ILE A 32 15.71 12.06 14.12
N SER A 33 15.71 11.58 12.86
CA SER A 33 15.71 12.45 11.68
C SER A 33 14.50 13.39 11.70
N LYS A 34 13.31 12.86 11.95
CA LYS A 34 12.06 13.64 11.95
C LYS A 34 12.04 14.71 13.04
N GLY A 35 12.52 14.40 14.24
CA GLY A 35 12.62 15.37 15.33
C GLY A 35 13.48 16.57 14.91
N HIS A 36 14.63 16.30 14.30
CA HIS A 36 15.51 17.35 13.77
C HIS A 36 14.91 18.14 12.61
N ASP A 37 14.21 17.47 11.69
CA ASP A 37 13.58 18.12 10.54
C ASP A 37 12.43 19.06 10.96
N LEU A 38 11.60 18.63 11.93
CA LEU A 38 10.44 19.40 12.40
C LEU A 38 10.83 20.62 13.24
N PHE A 39 11.88 20.50 14.06
CA PHE A 39 12.25 21.53 15.04
C PHE A 39 13.66 22.06 14.83
N ALA A 40 14.12 22.10 13.58
CA ALA A 40 15.40 22.68 13.22
C ALA A 40 15.52 24.12 13.75
N GLY A 41 16.47 24.34 14.68
CA GLY A 41 16.70 25.65 15.31
C GLY A 41 15.81 25.97 16.52
N GLU A 42 14.85 25.12 16.87
CA GLU A 42 13.92 25.33 18.00
C GLU A 42 14.19 24.38 19.18
N ARG A 43 15.26 24.66 19.94
CA ARG A 43 15.78 23.76 20.99
C ARG A 43 14.74 23.23 21.98
N LYS A 44 13.87 24.08 22.53
CA LYS A 44 12.87 23.66 23.52
C LYS A 44 11.83 22.69 22.95
N ARG A 45 11.44 22.85 21.68
CA ARG A 45 10.50 21.93 21.03
C ARG A 45 11.19 20.61 20.70
N LEU A 46 12.46 20.66 20.32
CA LEU A 46 13.30 19.49 20.11
C LEU A 46 13.50 18.67 21.41
N GLU A 47 13.78 19.34 22.54
CA GLU A 47 13.87 18.72 23.87
C GLU A 47 12.55 18.05 24.26
N ALA A 48 11.41 18.74 24.09
CA ALA A 48 10.09 18.18 24.35
C ALA A 48 9.76 16.99 23.43
N PHE A 49 10.24 17.01 22.18
CA PHE A 49 10.07 15.90 21.25
C PHE A 49 10.84 14.66 21.71
N PHE A 50 12.14 14.80 21.96
CA PHE A 50 12.99 13.67 22.39
C PHE A 50 12.71 13.17 23.80
N SER A 51 12.02 13.97 24.63
CA SER A 51 11.58 13.57 25.97
C SER A 51 10.17 12.94 25.96
N LEU A 52 9.54 12.77 24.79
CA LEU A 52 8.16 12.29 24.64
C LEU A 52 7.11 13.15 25.38
N GLU A 53 7.39 14.45 25.53
CA GLU A 53 6.50 15.41 26.20
C GLU A 53 5.61 16.18 25.21
N SER A 54 5.78 15.96 23.91
CA SER A 54 4.99 16.57 22.85
C SER A 54 4.13 15.53 22.14
N ALA A 55 2.88 15.91 21.80
CA ALA A 55 1.98 15.06 21.02
C ALA A 55 2.62 14.62 19.69
N ALA A 56 3.29 15.55 19.00
CA ALA A 56 4.01 15.24 17.76
C ALA A 56 5.05 14.10 17.90
N ALA A 57 5.67 13.95 19.08
CA ALA A 57 6.64 12.88 19.33
C ALA A 57 5.99 11.54 19.61
N THR A 58 4.95 11.51 20.44
CA THR A 58 4.21 10.30 20.77
C THR A 58 3.49 9.77 19.53
N ASP A 59 2.84 10.66 18.78
CA ASP A 59 2.09 10.31 17.57
C ASP A 59 3.02 9.74 16.49
N TYR A 60 4.18 10.38 16.26
CA TYR A 60 5.14 9.89 15.27
C TYR A 60 5.79 8.57 15.68
N LEU A 61 6.04 8.36 16.97
CA LEU A 61 6.62 7.12 17.47
C LEU A 61 5.63 5.96 17.37
N GLU A 62 4.34 6.20 17.66
CA GLU A 62 3.28 5.20 17.45
C GLU A 62 3.18 4.79 15.98
N VAL A 63 3.24 5.77 15.06
CA VAL A 63 3.28 5.51 13.62
C VAL A 63 4.48 4.63 13.23
N LEU A 64 5.66 4.91 13.78
CA LEU A 64 6.83 4.09 13.51
C LEU A 64 6.76 2.69 14.13
N ARG A 65 6.15 2.54 15.32
CA ARG A 65 5.88 1.23 15.92
C ARG A 65 4.94 0.38 15.06
N GLY A 66 4.06 1.02 14.29
CA GLY A 66 3.20 0.37 13.32
C GLY A 66 3.90 -0.06 12.02
N GLN A 67 5.16 0.31 11.78
CA GLN A 67 5.83 0.12 10.49
C GLN A 67 5.82 -1.35 10.03
N VAL A 68 5.52 -1.57 8.74
CA VAL A 68 5.62 -2.86 8.07
C VAL A 68 6.63 -2.75 6.93
N ASN A 69 7.63 -3.62 6.93
CA ASN A 69 8.59 -3.74 5.84
C ASN A 69 8.06 -4.76 4.81
N PHE A 70 8.16 -4.42 3.52
CA PHE A 70 7.70 -5.26 2.42
C PHE A 70 8.29 -6.67 2.46
N ASP A 71 9.60 -6.80 2.71
CA ASP A 71 10.27 -8.11 2.75
C ASP A 71 9.66 -9.06 3.77
N SER A 72 9.16 -8.54 4.89
CA SER A 72 8.53 -9.35 5.94
C SER A 72 7.18 -9.95 5.51
N CYS A 73 6.51 -9.35 4.53
CA CYS A 73 5.17 -9.74 4.11
C CYS A 73 5.09 -10.15 2.62
N LYS A 74 6.18 -10.04 1.86
CA LYS A 74 6.29 -10.38 0.42
C LYS A 74 5.71 -11.74 0.08
N ARG A 75 6.05 -12.78 0.84
CA ARG A 75 5.53 -14.14 0.60
C ARG A 75 4.01 -14.23 0.75
N ILE A 76 3.47 -13.56 1.76
CA ILE A 76 2.02 -13.51 2.02
C ILE A 76 1.32 -12.74 0.90
N LEU A 77 1.89 -11.61 0.48
CA LEU A 77 1.33 -10.80 -0.62
C LEU A 77 1.35 -11.53 -1.96
N GLN A 78 2.39 -12.33 -2.24
CA GLN A 78 2.44 -13.19 -3.43
C GLN A 78 1.33 -14.24 -3.44
N LEU A 79 1.15 -14.97 -2.32
CA LEU A 79 0.07 -15.94 -2.18
C LEU A 79 -1.30 -15.26 -2.29
N TYR A 80 -1.43 -14.07 -1.70
CA TYR A 80 -2.66 -13.29 -1.76
C TYR A 80 -2.99 -12.88 -3.20
N ALA A 81 -2.02 -12.35 -3.95
CA ALA A 81 -2.23 -11.98 -5.34
C ALA A 81 -2.60 -13.18 -6.22
N GLU A 82 -1.90 -14.30 -6.03
CA GLU A 82 -2.15 -15.54 -6.77
C GLU A 82 -3.54 -16.12 -6.47
N ALA A 83 -3.98 -16.08 -5.21
CA ALA A 83 -5.31 -16.51 -4.83
C ALA A 83 -6.42 -15.62 -5.43
N MET A 84 -6.17 -14.31 -5.58
CA MET A 84 -7.15 -13.37 -6.13
C MET A 84 -7.18 -13.37 -7.66
N ALA A 85 -6.03 -13.52 -8.33
CA ALA A 85 -5.92 -13.47 -9.78
C ALA A 85 -6.00 -14.86 -10.46
N GLY A 86 -5.78 -15.93 -9.70
CA GLY A 86 -5.73 -17.31 -10.22
C GLY A 86 -4.40 -17.72 -10.87
N PHE A 87 -3.44 -16.80 -10.95
CA PHE A 87 -2.09 -17.04 -11.47
C PHE A 87 -1.07 -16.17 -10.75
N ARG A 88 0.21 -16.53 -10.87
CA ARG A 88 1.28 -15.89 -10.11
C ARG A 88 1.69 -14.55 -10.72
N TRP A 89 1.57 -13.48 -9.95
CA TRP A 89 2.06 -12.15 -10.29
C TRP A 89 3.47 -11.89 -9.75
N ALA A 90 4.28 -11.13 -10.50
CA ALA A 90 5.52 -10.56 -10.00
C ALA A 90 5.20 -9.42 -9.02
N ILE A 91 5.81 -9.46 -7.82
CA ILE A 91 5.69 -8.39 -6.82
C ILE A 91 7.08 -7.96 -6.38
N LEU A 92 7.40 -6.68 -6.61
CA LEU A 92 8.70 -6.07 -6.34
C LEU A 92 8.59 -4.89 -5.37
N SER A 93 9.69 -4.57 -4.70
CA SER A 93 9.83 -3.31 -3.97
C SER A 93 10.09 -2.18 -4.96
N ALA A 94 9.55 -0.99 -4.71
CA ALA A 94 9.90 0.23 -5.44
C ALA A 94 11.39 0.58 -5.29
N GLU A 95 12.05 0.12 -4.23
CA GLU A 95 13.49 0.33 -3.99
C GLU A 95 14.37 -0.60 -4.85
N ASP A 96 13.79 -1.67 -5.42
CA ASP A 96 14.48 -2.62 -6.29
C ASP A 96 14.40 -2.25 -7.78
N GLU A 97 13.75 -1.12 -8.14
CA GLU A 97 13.71 -0.67 -9.53
C GLU A 97 15.12 -0.30 -10.04
N PRO A 98 15.56 -0.83 -11.19
CA PRO A 98 16.78 -0.36 -11.83
C PRO A 98 16.61 1.11 -12.23
N GLN A 99 17.41 1.98 -11.60
CA GLN A 99 17.54 3.39 -12.00
C GLN A 99 18.19 3.47 -13.39
N GLU A 100 17.38 3.45 -14.44
CA GLU A 100 17.89 3.66 -15.78
C GLU A 100 18.23 5.16 -15.99
N GLN A 101 19.21 5.46 -16.84
CA GLN A 101 19.64 6.83 -17.15
C GLN A 101 19.07 7.26 -18.50
N GLY A 102 18.34 8.37 -18.57
CA GLY A 102 18.17 9.14 -19.82
C GLY A 102 16.80 9.23 -20.50
N ALA A 103 15.71 8.68 -19.97
CA ALA A 103 14.34 9.00 -20.42
C ALA A 103 13.73 10.14 -19.57
N ASP A 104 12.70 10.85 -20.04
CA ASP A 104 12.03 11.90 -19.25
C ASP A 104 11.20 11.24 -18.11
N TYR A 105 11.88 10.90 -17.01
CA TYR A 105 11.43 10.09 -15.86
C TYR A 105 10.19 10.59 -15.10
N ARG A 106 9.65 11.76 -15.44
CA ARG A 106 8.52 12.36 -14.70
C ARG A 106 7.20 11.58 -14.83
N PHE A 107 7.18 10.53 -15.65
CA PHE A 107 6.02 9.66 -15.88
C PHE A 107 6.25 8.20 -15.45
N GLN A 108 7.47 7.82 -15.05
CA GLN A 108 7.78 6.44 -14.65
C GLN A 108 7.68 6.26 -13.13
N SER A 109 6.45 6.07 -12.67
CA SER A 109 6.12 5.44 -11.37
C SER A 109 4.68 4.93 -11.41
N GLY A 110 4.28 4.35 -12.53
CA GLY A 110 2.99 3.71 -12.71
C GLY A 110 3.09 2.19 -12.73
N PHE A 111 1.95 1.53 -12.57
CA PHE A 111 1.84 0.10 -12.83
C PHE A 111 1.94 -0.13 -14.35
N ASP A 112 2.93 -0.92 -14.76
CA ASP A 112 3.21 -1.28 -16.15
C ASP A 112 2.35 -2.46 -16.65
N GLY A 113 1.45 -2.92 -15.80
CA GLY A 113 0.58 -4.06 -16.03
C GLY A 113 1.17 -5.41 -15.67
N LEU A 114 2.51 -5.60 -15.66
CA LEU A 114 3.18 -6.91 -15.53
C LEU A 114 3.64 -7.18 -14.09
N THR A 115 4.03 -6.12 -13.39
CA THR A 115 4.61 -6.23 -12.07
C THR A 115 3.89 -5.33 -11.09
N ILE A 116 3.47 -5.90 -9.96
CA ILE A 116 2.95 -5.12 -8.85
C ILE A 116 4.15 -4.56 -8.08
N ILE A 117 4.28 -3.24 -8.09
CA ILE A 117 5.35 -2.53 -7.39
C ILE A 117 4.79 -1.91 -6.12
N LEU A 118 5.38 -2.25 -4.97
CA LEU A 118 4.94 -1.80 -3.66
C LEU A 118 6.08 -1.06 -2.93
N PRO A 119 5.77 -0.11 -2.02
CA PRO A 119 6.81 0.56 -1.23
C PRO A 119 7.62 -0.42 -0.38
N GLY A 120 8.94 -0.21 -0.24
CA GLY A 120 9.81 -1.08 0.58
C GLY A 120 9.43 -1.11 2.07
N LYS A 121 8.77 -0.05 2.55
CA LYS A 121 8.19 0.05 3.88
C LYS A 121 6.94 0.93 3.88
N VAL A 122 6.01 0.66 4.78
CA VAL A 122 4.80 1.45 5.02
C VAL A 122 4.65 1.73 6.51
N ASN A 123 4.50 3.01 6.86
CA ASN A 123 4.31 3.52 8.21
C ASN A 123 3.33 4.71 8.18
N GLN A 124 2.21 4.56 7.49
CA GLN A 124 1.19 5.62 7.37
C GLN A 124 0.20 5.57 8.53
N PHE A 125 0.04 4.39 9.13
CA PHE A 125 -0.92 4.13 10.21
C PHE A 125 -0.20 3.80 11.52
N SER A 126 -0.86 4.03 12.65
CA SER A 126 -0.32 3.69 13.98
C SER A 126 -0.27 2.19 14.26
N SER A 127 -1.11 1.39 13.60
CA SER A 127 -1.15 -0.05 13.79
C SER A 127 -0.46 -0.82 12.67
N ARG A 128 0.24 -1.89 13.06
CA ARG A 128 0.88 -2.83 12.13
C ARG A 128 -0.15 -3.48 11.20
N GLU A 129 -1.34 -3.78 11.73
CA GLU A 129 -2.43 -4.37 10.95
C GLU A 129 -2.90 -3.42 9.84
N ALA A 130 -3.01 -2.12 10.12
CA ALA A 130 -3.43 -1.13 9.12
C ALA A 130 -2.36 -0.91 8.05
N ASN A 131 -1.09 -0.83 8.43
CA ASN A 131 0.02 -0.77 7.47
C ASN A 131 0.13 -2.06 6.62
N PHE A 132 -0.20 -3.23 7.18
CA PHE A 132 -0.29 -4.45 6.39
C PHE A 132 -1.52 -4.48 5.46
N LEU A 133 -2.66 -3.93 5.90
CA LEU A 133 -3.86 -3.79 5.07
C LEU A 133 -3.61 -2.88 3.87
N PHE A 134 -2.80 -1.83 4.01
CA PHE A 134 -2.35 -1.00 2.90
C PHE A 134 -1.75 -1.87 1.78
N TYR A 135 -0.78 -2.73 2.10
CA TYR A 135 -0.14 -3.60 1.11
C TYR A 135 -1.15 -4.52 0.41
N LYS A 136 -2.07 -5.13 1.16
CA LYS A 136 -3.11 -5.99 0.59
C LYS A 136 -3.98 -5.23 -0.41
N HIS A 137 -4.41 -4.02 -0.07
CA HIS A 137 -5.32 -3.27 -0.94
C HIS A 137 -4.59 -2.62 -2.11
N ALA A 138 -3.32 -2.25 -1.95
CA ALA A 138 -2.47 -1.87 -3.07
C ALA A 138 -2.36 -3.02 -4.10
N VAL A 139 -2.14 -4.25 -3.64
CA VAL A 139 -2.16 -5.46 -4.49
C VAL A 139 -3.51 -5.62 -5.18
N LEU A 140 -4.63 -5.61 -4.44
CA LEU A 140 -5.96 -5.73 -5.02
C LEU A 140 -6.21 -4.67 -6.09
N HIS A 141 -5.87 -3.42 -5.78
CA HIS A 141 -6.07 -2.31 -6.70
C HIS A 141 -5.37 -2.55 -8.04
N GLN A 142 -4.10 -2.96 -8.01
CA GLN A 142 -3.36 -3.28 -9.24
C GLN A 142 -3.95 -4.48 -9.99
N LEU A 143 -4.35 -5.54 -9.28
CA LEU A 143 -5.07 -6.66 -9.87
C LEU A 143 -6.41 -6.26 -10.48
N GLY A 144 -7.04 -5.20 -9.97
CA GLY A 144 -8.31 -4.68 -10.46
C GLY A 144 -8.24 -4.22 -11.91
N TYR A 145 -7.12 -3.63 -12.34
CA TYR A 145 -6.90 -3.24 -13.74
C TYR A 145 -6.96 -4.45 -14.67
N HIS A 146 -6.45 -5.60 -14.23
CA HIS A 146 -6.57 -6.85 -14.98
C HIS A 146 -7.99 -7.43 -14.88
N GLN A 147 -8.48 -7.62 -13.65
CA GLN A 147 -9.73 -8.32 -13.33
C GLN A 147 -10.96 -7.71 -14.02
N TRP A 148 -11.00 -6.38 -14.17
CA TRP A 148 -12.13 -5.68 -14.79
C TRP A 148 -11.82 -5.05 -16.14
N GLY A 149 -10.86 -5.63 -16.85
CA GLY A 149 -10.67 -5.43 -18.28
C GLY A 149 -10.01 -4.12 -18.68
N THR A 150 -9.50 -3.31 -17.74
CA THR A 150 -8.76 -2.08 -18.04
C THR A 150 -7.53 -2.39 -18.88
N LEU A 151 -6.74 -3.39 -18.48
CA LEU A 151 -5.54 -3.80 -19.23
C LEU A 151 -5.89 -4.34 -20.62
N LYS A 152 -7.02 -5.08 -20.73
CA LYS A 152 -7.47 -5.65 -22.00
C LYS A 152 -7.92 -4.58 -23.00
N ALA A 153 -8.46 -3.47 -22.51
CA ALA A 153 -8.98 -2.36 -23.32
C ALA A 153 -7.98 -1.21 -23.49
N LEU A 154 -6.68 -1.42 -23.17
CA LEU A 154 -5.68 -0.35 -23.18
C LEU A 154 -5.59 0.40 -24.52
N ARG A 155 -5.69 -0.30 -25.65
CA ARG A 155 -5.60 0.33 -26.98
C ARG A 155 -6.80 1.24 -27.23
N GLU A 156 -8.00 0.79 -26.86
CA GLU A 156 -9.24 1.55 -26.98
C GLU A 156 -9.24 2.77 -26.05
N ILE A 157 -8.74 2.60 -24.82
CA ILE A 157 -8.58 3.68 -23.84
C ILE A 157 -7.61 4.74 -24.36
N ASP A 158 -6.43 4.34 -24.82
CA ASP A 158 -5.42 5.24 -25.37
C ASP A 158 -5.92 6.00 -26.61
N GLN A 159 -6.60 5.28 -27.51
CA GLN A 159 -7.23 5.89 -28.68
C GLN A 159 -8.27 6.94 -28.28
N ALA A 160 -9.11 6.65 -27.29
CA ALA A 160 -10.11 7.59 -26.80
C ALA A 160 -9.43 8.82 -26.14
N ILE A 161 -8.48 8.60 -25.25
CA ILE A 161 -7.73 9.66 -24.54
C ILE A 161 -7.00 10.59 -25.51
N SER A 162 -6.44 10.05 -26.59
CA SER A 162 -5.71 10.80 -27.62
C SER A 162 -6.58 11.81 -28.37
N THR A 163 -7.92 11.70 -28.30
CA THR A 163 -8.85 12.64 -28.95
C THR A 163 -9.10 13.92 -28.14
N TYR A 164 -8.76 13.94 -26.86
CA TYR A 164 -9.00 15.10 -26.00
C TYR A 164 -8.04 16.26 -26.28
N PRO A 165 -8.46 17.53 -26.08
CA PRO A 165 -7.58 18.70 -26.24
C PRO A 165 -6.31 18.64 -25.40
N GLN A 166 -6.37 18.02 -24.22
CA GLN A 166 -5.24 17.81 -23.31
C GLN A 166 -5.17 16.31 -22.92
N PRO A 167 -4.54 15.44 -23.72
CA PRO A 167 -4.53 14.00 -23.48
C PRO A 167 -3.97 13.60 -22.11
N ARG A 168 -2.92 14.30 -21.64
CA ARG A 168 -2.33 14.05 -20.32
C ARG A 168 -3.33 14.31 -19.18
N LEU A 169 -4.15 15.35 -19.31
CA LEU A 169 -5.19 15.66 -18.34
C LEU A 169 -6.30 14.61 -18.38
N ALA A 170 -6.74 14.23 -19.58
CA ALA A 170 -7.74 13.19 -19.77
C ALA A 170 -7.28 11.85 -19.18
N ALA A 171 -6.03 11.44 -19.41
CA ALA A 171 -5.44 10.25 -18.80
C ALA A 171 -5.40 10.32 -17.27
N ALA A 172 -5.01 11.47 -16.72
CA ALA A 172 -4.96 11.70 -15.28
C ALA A 172 -6.35 11.63 -14.62
N LEU A 173 -7.38 12.16 -15.28
CA LEU A 173 -8.77 12.07 -14.83
C LEU A 173 -9.30 10.64 -14.96
N PHE A 174 -9.09 10.00 -16.11
CA PHE A 174 -9.44 8.61 -16.36
C PHE A 174 -8.91 7.70 -15.25
N ALA A 175 -7.61 7.77 -14.97
CA ALA A 175 -6.98 6.91 -13.98
C ALA A 175 -7.59 7.07 -12.58
N ARG A 176 -7.99 8.29 -12.18
CA ARG A 176 -8.63 8.55 -10.88
C ARG A 176 -10.04 8.00 -10.81
N ILE A 177 -10.82 8.18 -11.88
CA ILE A 177 -12.20 7.68 -11.96
C ILE A 177 -12.18 6.14 -12.02
N GLU A 178 -11.27 5.58 -12.83
CA GLU A 178 -11.10 4.13 -12.96
C GLU A 178 -10.66 3.48 -11.66
N ALA A 179 -9.73 4.12 -10.95
CA ALA A 179 -9.31 3.67 -9.64
C ALA A 179 -10.48 3.61 -8.63
N ALA A 180 -11.39 4.59 -8.68
CA ALA A 180 -12.59 4.59 -7.85
C ALA A 180 -13.51 3.40 -8.19
N ARG A 181 -13.74 3.17 -9.49
CA ARG A 181 -14.54 2.05 -9.99
C ARG A 181 -13.95 0.73 -9.52
N ILE A 182 -12.65 0.52 -9.66
CA ILE A 182 -11.94 -0.68 -9.21
C ILE A 182 -12.16 -0.96 -7.71
N ASP A 183 -12.05 0.05 -6.87
CA ASP A 183 -12.30 -0.12 -5.44
C ASP A 183 -13.75 -0.53 -5.18
N TRP A 184 -14.72 0.14 -5.81
CA TRP A 184 -16.15 -0.19 -5.67
C TRP A 184 -16.46 -1.60 -6.17
N ARG A 185 -15.80 -2.04 -7.24
CA ARG A 185 -15.91 -3.41 -7.77
C ARG A 185 -15.37 -4.44 -6.79
N TRP A 186 -14.22 -4.20 -6.16
CA TRP A 186 -13.71 -5.09 -5.09
C TRP A 186 -14.67 -5.15 -3.90
N GLN A 187 -15.21 -4.01 -3.47
CA GLN A 187 -16.13 -3.94 -2.34
C GLN A 187 -17.45 -4.66 -2.62
N ALA A 188 -17.94 -4.62 -3.87
CA ALA A 188 -19.15 -5.32 -4.30
C ALA A 188 -18.94 -6.83 -4.44
N GLU A 189 -17.85 -7.26 -5.09
CA GLU A 189 -17.55 -8.68 -5.34
C GLU A 189 -17.08 -9.39 -4.07
N PHE A 190 -16.26 -8.72 -3.26
CA PHE A 190 -15.67 -9.25 -2.03
C PHE A 190 -15.95 -8.29 -0.85
N PRO A 191 -17.13 -8.38 -0.19
CA PRO A 191 -17.51 -7.48 0.90
C PRO A 191 -16.51 -7.42 2.07
N GLY A 192 -15.70 -8.47 2.27
CA GLY A 192 -14.63 -8.49 3.27
C GLY A 192 -13.53 -7.44 3.04
N THR A 193 -13.41 -6.88 1.84
CA THR A 193 -12.45 -5.81 1.50
C THR A 193 -12.97 -4.43 1.91
N ALA A 194 -14.27 -4.27 2.17
CA ALA A 194 -14.90 -2.97 2.40
C ALA A 194 -14.30 -2.21 3.60
N ARG A 195 -13.98 -2.91 4.69
CA ARG A 195 -13.37 -2.30 5.87
C ARG A 195 -11.97 -1.75 5.56
N GLY A 196 -11.17 -2.48 4.80
CA GLY A 196 -9.81 -2.07 4.46
C GLY A 196 -9.80 -0.89 3.50
N TYR A 197 -10.57 -0.95 2.41
CA TYR A 197 -10.77 0.20 1.53
C TYR A 197 -11.32 1.42 2.28
N GLY A 198 -12.31 1.24 3.17
CA GLY A 198 -12.86 2.33 3.96
C GLY A 198 -11.81 3.04 4.81
N LEU A 199 -10.95 2.29 5.50
CA LEU A 199 -9.85 2.85 6.29
C LEU A 199 -8.86 3.65 5.43
N LEU A 200 -8.44 3.08 4.30
CA LEU A 200 -7.47 3.73 3.41
C LEU A 200 -8.07 4.97 2.73
N LYS A 201 -9.33 4.88 2.29
CA LYS A 201 -10.06 6.00 1.68
C LYS A 201 -10.25 7.16 2.66
N GLN A 202 -10.64 6.86 3.90
CA GLN A 202 -10.80 7.85 4.96
C GLN A 202 -9.48 8.59 5.24
N SER A 203 -8.38 7.84 5.35
CA SER A 203 -7.05 8.45 5.59
C SER A 203 -6.62 9.38 4.44
N LEU A 204 -6.83 8.97 3.19
CA LEU A 204 -6.58 9.84 2.04
C LEU A 204 -7.53 11.04 2.02
N GLY A 205 -8.81 10.85 2.35
CA GLY A 205 -9.80 11.93 2.41
C GLY A 205 -9.42 12.99 3.44
N GLU A 206 -8.97 12.58 4.62
CA GLU A 206 -8.45 13.46 5.65
C GLU A 206 -7.18 14.20 5.20
N SER A 207 -6.24 13.48 4.58
CA SER A 207 -5.03 14.11 4.02
C SER A 207 -5.35 15.14 2.95
N LEU A 208 -6.33 14.88 2.09
CA LEU A 208 -6.78 15.87 1.09
C LEU A 208 -7.41 17.08 1.77
N ARG A 209 -8.33 16.88 2.73
CA ARG A 209 -9.02 17.97 3.43
C ARG A 209 -8.08 18.88 4.21
N THR A 210 -7.07 18.31 4.86
CA THR A 210 -6.06 19.07 5.62
C THR A 210 -5.14 19.89 4.72
N GLY A 211 -4.95 19.47 3.45
CA GLY A 211 -4.22 20.23 2.45
C GLY A 211 -4.99 21.40 1.83
N LEU A 212 -6.32 21.45 2.00
CA LEU A 212 -7.15 22.50 1.39
C LEU A 212 -6.99 23.84 2.12
N THR A 213 -6.81 24.91 1.35
CA THR A 213 -6.76 26.29 1.87
C THR A 213 -8.13 26.97 1.91
N GLY A 214 -9.19 26.30 1.46
CA GLY A 214 -10.54 26.85 1.31
C GLY A 214 -11.59 25.76 1.06
N PRO A 215 -12.84 26.14 0.70
CA PRO A 215 -13.84 25.16 0.29
C PRO A 215 -13.36 24.43 -0.97
N PRO A 216 -13.60 23.10 -1.09
CA PRO A 216 -13.07 22.32 -2.20
C PRO A 216 -13.70 22.76 -3.52
N ASP A 217 -12.87 22.96 -4.54
CA ASP A 217 -13.31 23.18 -5.90
C ASP A 217 -13.91 21.90 -6.52
N LEU A 218 -14.35 21.96 -7.79
CA LEU A 218 -15.00 20.82 -8.43
C LEU A 218 -14.05 19.60 -8.58
N PHE A 219 -12.75 19.84 -8.78
CA PHE A 219 -11.77 18.76 -8.90
C PHE A 219 -11.49 18.12 -7.54
N GLU A 220 -11.33 18.92 -6.50
CA GLU A 220 -11.15 18.44 -5.12
C GLU A 220 -12.40 17.69 -4.65
N GLN A 221 -13.60 18.16 -5.01
CA GLN A 221 -14.85 17.43 -4.78
C GLN A 221 -14.90 16.10 -5.55
N MET A 222 -14.40 16.05 -6.79
CA MET A 222 -14.28 14.80 -7.54
C MET A 222 -13.38 13.82 -6.78
N LEU A 223 -12.18 14.24 -6.36
CA LEU A 223 -11.25 13.40 -5.61
C LEU A 223 -11.88 12.86 -4.33
N LEU A 224 -12.53 13.72 -3.54
CA LEU A 224 -13.24 13.32 -2.33
C LEU A 224 -14.36 12.31 -2.66
N THR A 225 -15.16 12.55 -3.70
CA THR A 225 -16.22 11.62 -4.12
C THR A 225 -15.67 10.24 -4.48
N THR A 226 -14.52 10.17 -5.18
CA THR A 226 -13.85 8.89 -5.49
C THR A 226 -13.34 8.14 -4.27
N LEU A 227 -13.24 8.82 -3.12
CA LEU A 227 -12.85 8.27 -1.82
C LEU A 227 -14.04 7.94 -0.92
N ASP A 228 -15.27 7.94 -1.44
CA ASP A 228 -16.50 7.77 -0.63
C ASP A 228 -16.72 8.88 0.41
N GLU A 229 -16.00 10.00 0.30
CA GLU A 229 -16.23 11.16 1.14
C GLU A 229 -17.51 11.88 0.73
N PRO A 230 -18.27 12.46 1.68
CA PRO A 230 -19.48 13.19 1.36
C PRO A 230 -19.13 14.41 0.49
N ALA A 231 -19.74 14.46 -0.69
CA ALA A 231 -19.61 15.56 -1.64
C ALA A 231 -20.60 16.69 -1.33
N ASP A 232 -20.18 17.95 -1.51
CA ASP A 232 -21.07 19.10 -1.39
C ASP A 232 -21.83 19.32 -2.72
N ALA A 233 -22.94 18.61 -2.91
CA ALA A 233 -23.74 18.63 -4.13
C ALA A 233 -24.74 19.80 -4.21
N ARG A 234 -24.40 20.97 -3.65
CA ARG A 234 -25.28 22.16 -3.67
C ARG A 234 -25.39 22.80 -5.04
N GLU A 235 -24.29 22.83 -5.78
CA GLU A 235 -24.23 23.38 -7.13
C GLU A 235 -24.63 22.32 -8.17
N PRO A 236 -25.28 22.72 -9.29
CA PRO A 236 -25.74 21.77 -10.30
C PRO A 236 -24.58 21.00 -10.95
N GLU A 237 -23.42 21.63 -11.15
CA GLU A 237 -22.21 20.98 -11.67
C GLU A 237 -21.71 19.87 -10.72
N SER A 238 -21.66 20.15 -9.41
CA SER A 238 -21.29 19.18 -8.39
C SER A 238 -22.29 18.03 -8.30
N ALA A 239 -23.59 18.32 -8.34
CA ALA A 239 -24.64 17.30 -8.30
C ALA A 239 -24.57 16.38 -9.53
N PHE A 240 -24.36 16.94 -10.72
CA PHE A 240 -24.16 16.17 -11.94
C PHE A 240 -22.92 15.29 -11.85
N MET A 241 -21.78 15.84 -11.41
CA MET A 241 -20.54 15.08 -11.23
C MET A 241 -20.72 13.89 -10.29
N VAL A 242 -21.32 14.11 -9.11
CA VAL A 242 -21.59 13.05 -8.13
C VAL A 242 -22.48 11.98 -8.74
N GLN A 243 -23.57 12.36 -9.42
CA GLN A 243 -24.45 11.42 -10.09
C GLN A 243 -23.71 10.54 -11.12
N ARG A 244 -22.82 11.15 -11.93
CA ARG A 244 -22.05 10.41 -12.94
C ARG A 244 -21.03 9.48 -12.29
N LEU A 245 -20.31 9.91 -11.27
CA LEU A 245 -19.38 9.05 -10.54
C LEU A 245 -20.09 7.88 -9.83
N GLU A 246 -21.23 8.14 -9.18
CA GLU A 246 -22.00 7.10 -8.48
C GLU A 246 -22.56 6.05 -9.42
N SER A 247 -22.79 6.37 -10.70
CA SER A 247 -23.24 5.39 -11.69
C SER A 247 -22.24 4.25 -11.90
N LEU A 248 -20.95 4.47 -11.60
CA LEU A 248 -19.90 3.45 -11.70
C LEU A 248 -19.89 2.47 -10.53
N ARG A 249 -20.66 2.72 -9.46
CA ARG A 249 -20.83 1.78 -8.34
C ARG A 249 -21.65 0.54 -8.74
N ASP A 250 -22.33 0.59 -9.89
CA ASP A 250 -23.06 -0.56 -10.41
C ASP A 250 -22.10 -1.75 -10.66
N ALA A 251 -22.50 -2.95 -10.22
CA ALA A 251 -21.68 -4.16 -10.35
C ALA A 251 -21.51 -4.64 -11.81
N CYS A 252 -22.24 -4.06 -12.76
CA CYS A 252 -22.07 -4.29 -14.20
C CYS A 252 -21.21 -3.21 -14.86
N SER A 253 -20.78 -2.17 -14.13
CA SER A 253 -19.97 -1.08 -14.71
C SER A 253 -18.64 -1.60 -15.26
N THR A 254 -18.30 -1.12 -16.44
CA THR A 254 -17.12 -1.49 -17.22
C THR A 254 -16.17 -0.29 -17.34
N VAL A 255 -14.97 -0.54 -17.87
CA VAL A 255 -14.01 0.54 -18.18
C VAL A 255 -14.53 1.51 -19.24
N PHE A 256 -15.45 1.07 -20.12
CA PHE A 256 -16.09 1.96 -21.10
C PHE A 256 -17.07 2.92 -20.45
N ASP A 257 -17.71 2.53 -19.33
CA ASP A 257 -18.52 3.45 -18.53
C ASP A 257 -17.63 4.50 -17.87
N THR A 258 -16.41 4.13 -17.45
CA THR A 258 -15.41 5.11 -16.99
C THR A 258 -15.05 6.12 -18.08
N LEU A 259 -14.86 5.69 -19.33
CA LEU A 259 -14.62 6.60 -20.46
C LEU A 259 -15.83 7.51 -20.73
N ALA A 260 -17.06 6.99 -20.62
CA ALA A 260 -18.26 7.80 -20.77
C ALA A 260 -18.39 8.86 -19.66
N VAL A 261 -18.09 8.49 -18.41
CA VAL A 261 -18.06 9.44 -17.28
C VAL A 261 -16.94 10.47 -17.47
N LEU A 262 -15.77 10.07 -17.97
CA LEU A 262 -14.70 11.01 -18.33
C LEU A 262 -15.21 12.03 -19.34
N ASP A 263 -15.90 11.60 -20.39
CA ASP A 263 -16.41 12.50 -21.44
C ASP A 263 -17.38 13.55 -20.88
N ASP A 264 -18.31 13.11 -20.03
CA ASP A 264 -19.27 13.98 -19.37
C ASP A 264 -18.60 15.02 -18.44
N LEU A 265 -17.51 14.64 -17.77
CA LEU A 265 -16.86 15.47 -16.76
C LEU A 265 -15.69 16.30 -17.29
N TYR A 266 -15.10 15.92 -18.44
CA TYR A 266 -13.87 16.54 -18.95
C TYR A 266 -14.04 18.04 -19.15
N SER A 267 -15.11 18.47 -19.82
CA SER A 267 -15.34 19.89 -20.09
C SER A 267 -15.59 20.72 -18.82
N LEU A 268 -16.14 20.10 -17.77
CA LEU A 268 -16.39 20.75 -16.48
C LEU A 268 -15.11 20.96 -15.67
N LEU A 269 -14.15 20.04 -15.83
CA LEU A 269 -12.90 20.02 -15.07
C LEU A 269 -11.73 20.69 -15.82
N ALA A 270 -11.70 20.63 -17.15
CA ALA A 270 -10.58 21.08 -17.98
C ALA A 270 -10.21 22.55 -17.76
N ASP A 271 -11.21 23.43 -17.68
CA ASP A 271 -10.99 24.87 -17.47
C ASP A 271 -10.45 25.18 -16.07
N LYS A 272 -10.85 24.38 -15.07
CA LYS A 272 -10.44 24.53 -13.66
C LYS A 272 -9.06 23.94 -13.39
N MET A 273 -8.57 23.05 -14.26
CA MET A 273 -7.28 22.37 -14.12
C MET A 273 -6.12 23.00 -14.93
N SER A 274 -6.36 24.12 -15.61
CA SER A 274 -5.36 24.79 -16.47
C SER A 274 -4.12 25.33 -15.70
N THR A 275 -4.13 25.32 -14.37
CA THR A 275 -2.98 25.67 -13.51
C THR A 275 -2.48 24.53 -12.62
N VAL A 276 -3.06 23.33 -12.71
CA VAL A 276 -2.74 22.19 -11.82
C VAL A 276 -2.49 20.94 -12.66
N VAL A 277 -1.44 20.97 -13.48
CA VAL A 277 -0.87 19.76 -14.12
C VAL A 277 0.13 19.06 -13.18
N ALA A 278 0.32 19.55 -11.96
CA ALA A 278 1.33 19.02 -11.04
C ALA A 278 0.84 19.08 -9.60
N SER A 279 -0.14 18.24 -9.25
CA SER A 279 -0.10 17.68 -7.91
C SER A 279 0.10 16.19 -8.04
N ASP A 280 1.31 15.77 -7.63
CA ASP A 280 1.73 14.43 -7.27
C ASP A 280 0.87 13.87 -6.13
N ILE A 281 -0.46 13.98 -6.24
CA ILE A 281 -1.38 13.23 -5.40
C ILE A 281 -1.36 11.81 -5.97
N VAL A 282 -0.24 11.13 -5.73
CA VAL A 282 -0.16 9.69 -5.74
C VAL A 282 -1.16 9.25 -4.69
N MET A 283 -2.32 8.78 -5.14
CA MET A 283 -3.28 8.16 -4.24
C MET A 283 -2.56 6.92 -3.70
N ASP A 284 -2.16 7.00 -2.43
CA ASP A 284 -1.01 6.29 -1.86
C ASP A 284 -1.01 4.77 -2.14
N TYR A 285 -2.16 4.10 -2.00
CA TYR A 285 -2.33 2.68 -2.37
C TYR A 285 -2.81 2.45 -3.81
N ARG A 286 -3.43 3.46 -4.45
CA ARG A 286 -4.00 3.41 -5.81
C ARG A 286 -2.97 3.86 -6.85
N ARG A 287 -1.76 3.28 -6.82
CA ARG A 287 -0.70 3.59 -7.80
C ARG A 287 -1.30 3.73 -9.20
N THR A 288 -1.01 4.85 -9.86
CA THR A 288 -1.63 5.23 -11.12
C THR A 288 -1.20 4.27 -12.23
N LEU A 289 -2.15 3.85 -13.07
CA LEU A 289 -1.83 3.08 -14.28
C LEU A 289 -1.05 3.96 -15.26
N ASP A 290 0.15 3.53 -15.64
CA ASP A 290 0.89 4.14 -16.75
C ASP A 290 0.43 3.50 -18.06
N ILE A 291 -0.40 4.22 -18.82
CA ILE A 291 -1.01 3.72 -20.05
C ILE A 291 0.08 3.42 -21.10
N ASP A 292 1.07 4.30 -21.22
CA ASP A 292 2.15 4.15 -22.22
C ASP A 292 3.00 2.91 -21.89
N GLY A 293 3.42 2.78 -20.62
CA GLY A 293 4.15 1.60 -20.14
C GLY A 293 3.35 0.31 -20.31
N ALA A 294 2.07 0.32 -19.94
CA ALA A 294 1.21 -0.87 -20.04
C ALA A 294 0.93 -1.28 -21.50
N LEU A 295 0.86 -0.33 -22.44
CA LEU A 295 0.69 -0.63 -23.88
C LEU A 295 1.91 -1.35 -24.47
N VAL A 296 3.13 -0.97 -24.07
CA VAL A 296 4.35 -1.68 -24.47
C VAL A 296 4.31 -3.14 -24.01
N ASN A 297 3.72 -3.37 -22.85
CA ASN A 297 3.59 -4.68 -22.23
C ASN A 297 2.36 -5.48 -22.65
N LEU A 298 1.46 -4.91 -23.44
CA LEU A 298 0.23 -5.58 -23.90
C LEU A 298 0.46 -6.96 -24.55
N PRO A 299 1.49 -7.16 -25.41
CA PRO A 299 1.79 -8.47 -25.96
C PRO A 299 2.13 -9.51 -24.88
N LEU A 300 2.76 -9.11 -23.78
CA LEU A 300 3.11 -10.02 -22.68
C LEU A 300 1.85 -10.47 -21.91
N PHE A 301 0.85 -9.59 -21.72
CA PHE A 301 -0.45 -10.00 -21.15
C PHE A 301 -1.19 -11.00 -22.03
N GLU A 302 -1.16 -10.81 -23.34
CA GLU A 302 -1.76 -11.74 -24.28
C GLU A 302 -1.03 -13.09 -24.27
N ILE A 303 0.28 -13.11 -23.99
CA ILE A 303 1.11 -14.32 -23.94
C ILE A 303 0.93 -15.07 -22.60
N GLU A 304 0.80 -14.38 -21.46
CA GLU A 304 0.62 -15.03 -20.15
C GLU A 304 -0.82 -15.50 -19.90
N GLY A 305 -1.81 -14.85 -20.51
CA GLY A 305 -3.19 -15.36 -20.63
C GLY A 305 -3.35 -16.45 -21.71
N ALA A 306 -2.34 -16.61 -22.57
CA ALA A 306 -2.22 -17.67 -23.54
C ALA A 306 -1.13 -18.67 -23.14
N VAL A 307 -1.18 -19.19 -21.91
CA VAL A 307 -1.01 -20.64 -21.78
C VAL A 307 -2.28 -21.29 -22.33
N GLN A 308 -2.47 -21.15 -23.65
CA GLN A 308 -2.99 -22.26 -24.41
C GLN A 308 -2.06 -23.41 -24.05
N LEU A 309 -2.64 -24.45 -23.46
CA LEU A 309 -2.08 -25.79 -23.55
C LEU A 309 -1.71 -25.97 -25.01
N THR A 310 -0.44 -25.72 -25.33
CA THR A 310 0.09 -26.06 -26.63
C THR A 310 -0.02 -27.57 -26.63
N GLU A 311 -0.95 -28.06 -27.45
CA GLU A 311 -0.97 -29.46 -27.85
C GLU A 311 0.42 -29.75 -28.41
N GLY A 312 1.26 -30.28 -27.54
CA GLY A 312 2.67 -30.51 -27.73
C GLY A 312 3.03 -31.63 -26.78
N GLU A 313 3.14 -32.82 -27.37
CA GLU A 313 3.21 -34.20 -26.84
C GLU A 313 4.15 -34.51 -25.64
N ASP A 314 4.72 -33.53 -24.95
CA ASP A 314 5.81 -33.78 -23.98
C ASP A 314 5.39 -33.86 -22.49
N LEU A 315 4.14 -33.53 -22.13
CA LEU A 315 3.65 -33.75 -20.75
C LEU A 315 3.17 -35.19 -20.49
N LEU A 316 2.87 -35.97 -21.54
CA LEU A 316 2.48 -37.37 -21.43
C LEU A 316 3.65 -38.29 -21.01
N GLN A 317 4.90 -37.86 -21.20
CA GLN A 317 6.06 -38.66 -20.76
C GLN A 317 6.36 -38.54 -19.27
N LEU A 318 5.90 -37.47 -18.59
CA LEU A 318 6.08 -37.34 -17.14
C LEU A 318 4.94 -37.98 -16.32
N ALA A 319 3.75 -38.19 -16.91
CA ALA A 319 2.61 -38.80 -16.23
C ALA A 319 2.62 -40.34 -16.20
N MET A 320 3.50 -41.00 -16.96
CA MET A 320 3.55 -42.47 -17.04
C MET A 320 4.39 -43.18 -15.95
N LYS A 321 4.62 -42.55 -14.79
CA LYS A 321 5.30 -43.22 -13.65
C LYS A 321 4.44 -43.49 -12.43
N ILE A 322 3.13 -43.27 -12.51
CA ILE A 322 2.22 -43.69 -11.45
C ILE A 322 1.11 -44.47 -12.13
N ASP A 323 1.13 -45.80 -11.99
CA ASP A 323 0.04 -46.67 -12.42
C ASP A 323 -1.20 -46.36 -11.56
N PRO A 324 -2.27 -45.79 -12.13
CA PRO A 324 -3.47 -45.44 -11.38
C PRO A 324 -4.35 -46.65 -11.05
N ALA A 325 -4.02 -47.85 -11.55
CA ALA A 325 -4.80 -49.07 -11.26
C ALA A 325 -4.57 -49.65 -9.85
N GLY A 326 -3.61 -49.11 -9.08
CA GLY A 326 -3.28 -49.57 -7.72
C GLY A 326 -3.67 -48.62 -6.58
N LEU A 327 -4.31 -47.49 -6.87
CA LEU A 327 -4.73 -46.52 -5.86
C LEU A 327 -6.21 -46.73 -5.54
N GLU A 328 -6.48 -47.56 -4.52
CA GLU A 328 -7.81 -47.62 -3.88
C GLU A 328 -8.05 -46.33 -3.09
N ILE A 329 -8.61 -45.31 -3.77
CA ILE A 329 -9.10 -44.10 -3.11
C ILE A 329 -10.55 -44.35 -2.72
N GLU A 330 -10.80 -44.61 -1.44
CA GLU A 330 -12.17 -44.65 -0.91
C GLU A 330 -12.81 -43.26 -1.03
N GLU A 331 -13.96 -43.17 -1.69
CA GLU A 331 -14.74 -41.93 -1.81
C GLU A 331 -15.31 -41.54 -0.43
N MET A 332 -14.74 -40.52 0.21
CA MET A 332 -15.32 -39.92 1.41
C MET A 332 -16.70 -39.34 1.13
N LYS A 333 -17.71 -39.76 1.89
CA LYS A 333 -19.05 -39.19 1.83
C LYS A 333 -19.23 -38.14 2.92
N ARG A 334 -20.11 -37.19 2.66
CA ARG A 334 -20.46 -36.10 3.59
C ARG A 334 -21.03 -36.68 4.89
N GLY A 335 -20.19 -36.78 5.92
CA GLY A 335 -20.51 -37.44 7.20
C GLY A 335 -19.35 -38.24 7.80
N ASP A 336 -18.28 -38.51 7.04
CA ASP A 336 -17.14 -39.34 7.49
C ASP A 336 -16.11 -38.59 8.36
N VAL A 337 -16.45 -37.41 8.90
CA VAL A 337 -15.61 -36.71 9.87
C VAL A 337 -16.23 -36.89 11.24
N ASP A 338 -15.55 -37.63 12.11
CA ASP A 338 -15.93 -37.82 13.50
C ASP A 338 -16.05 -36.43 14.18
N PRO A 339 -17.23 -36.05 14.69
CA PRO A 339 -17.42 -34.74 15.33
C PRO A 339 -16.53 -34.53 16.56
N GLU A 340 -15.95 -35.58 17.15
CA GLU A 340 -14.98 -35.45 18.25
C GLU A 340 -13.56 -35.05 17.79
N GLN A 341 -13.26 -35.14 16.48
CA GLN A 341 -11.98 -34.66 15.92
C GLN A 341 -12.06 -33.21 15.39
N GLY A 342 -13.21 -32.55 15.54
CA GLY A 342 -13.47 -31.17 15.09
C GLY A 342 -13.23 -30.08 16.14
N MET A 343 -12.68 -30.39 17.31
CA MET A 343 -12.31 -29.40 18.32
C MET A 343 -10.90 -29.68 18.82
N MET A 344 -9.98 -28.72 18.61
CA MET A 344 -8.81 -28.38 19.45
C MET A 344 -7.84 -27.54 18.62
N MET A 345 -8.14 -26.23 18.49
CA MET A 345 -7.14 -25.22 18.12
C MET A 345 -7.41 -23.89 18.82
N THR A 346 -7.98 -23.97 20.02
CA THR A 346 -7.99 -22.90 21.01
C THR A 346 -7.31 -23.51 22.23
N ASP A 347 -6.29 -22.85 22.77
CA ASP A 347 -5.47 -23.22 23.95
C ASP A 347 -4.11 -23.86 23.64
N LEU A 348 -3.35 -23.28 22.69
CA LEU A 348 -1.89 -23.26 22.81
C LEU A 348 -1.50 -22.06 23.68
N ASP A 349 -1.52 -22.25 25.00
CA ASP A 349 -0.78 -21.40 25.92
C ASP A 349 0.71 -21.53 25.58
N GLU A 350 1.28 -20.51 24.94
CA GLU A 350 2.72 -20.30 24.91
C GLU A 350 3.20 -20.08 26.34
N LYS A 351 3.85 -21.10 26.92
CA LYS A 351 4.68 -20.89 28.10
C LYS A 351 5.84 -19.98 27.70
N PRO A 352 6.17 -18.93 28.47
CA PRO A 352 7.32 -18.11 28.18
C PRO A 352 8.59 -18.95 28.31
N ASP A 353 9.42 -18.93 27.28
CA ASP A 353 10.76 -19.48 27.32
C ASP A 353 11.51 -18.84 28.49
N ILE A 354 11.85 -19.67 29.47
CA ILE A 354 12.71 -19.27 30.57
C ILE A 354 14.09 -19.11 29.96
N ALA A 355 14.52 -17.86 29.77
CA ALA A 355 15.87 -17.51 29.35
C ALA A 355 16.87 -18.33 30.16
N SER A 356 17.79 -18.99 29.45
CA SER A 356 18.86 -19.76 30.08
C SER A 356 19.66 -18.84 31.01
N SER A 357 20.08 -19.36 32.17
CA SER A 357 20.82 -18.60 33.18
C SER A 357 22.09 -17.92 32.64
N ASP A 358 22.60 -18.38 31.51
CA ASP A 358 23.80 -17.85 30.87
C ASP A 358 23.55 -16.51 30.14
N GLU A 359 22.33 -16.26 29.65
CA GLU A 359 21.98 -15.01 28.97
C GLU A 359 21.75 -13.86 29.97
N ALA A 360 21.10 -14.15 31.11
CA ALA A 360 20.90 -13.19 32.19
C ALA A 360 22.24 -12.78 32.86
N GLN A 361 23.19 -13.72 32.98
CA GLN A 361 24.53 -13.43 33.49
C GLN A 361 25.33 -12.56 32.52
N SER A 362 25.24 -12.83 31.21
CA SER A 362 25.88 -12.03 30.16
C SER A 362 25.35 -10.59 30.10
N GLU A 363 24.05 -10.38 30.32
CA GLU A 363 23.47 -9.02 30.35
C GLU A 363 23.83 -8.26 31.63
N SER A 364 23.88 -8.94 32.79
CA SER A 364 24.35 -8.35 34.04
C SER A 364 25.79 -7.87 33.95
N ASP A 365 26.68 -8.66 33.36
CA ASP A 365 28.10 -8.32 33.21
C ASP A 365 28.31 -7.15 32.22
N LYS A 366 27.49 -7.07 31.16
CA LYS A 366 27.51 -5.94 30.22
C LYS A 366 27.01 -4.64 30.86
N MET A 367 25.97 -4.70 31.69
CA MET A 367 25.46 -3.56 32.43
C MET A 367 26.43 -3.05 33.49
N SER A 368 27.13 -3.96 34.18
CA SER A 368 28.20 -3.61 35.13
C SER A 368 29.37 -2.92 34.43
N GLY A 369 29.82 -3.42 33.28
CA GLY A 369 30.90 -2.81 32.51
C GLY A 369 30.54 -1.40 31.98
N LEU A 370 29.28 -1.17 31.61
CA LEU A 370 28.80 0.15 31.19
C LEU A 370 28.72 1.15 32.35
N GLN A 371 28.33 0.71 33.56
CA GLN A 371 28.31 1.56 34.75
C GLN A 371 29.71 1.96 35.21
N GLU A 372 30.69 1.04 35.18
CA GLU A 372 32.09 1.37 35.49
C GLU A 372 32.70 2.34 34.48
N ALA A 373 32.37 2.20 33.20
CA ALA A 373 32.82 3.13 32.16
C ALA A 373 32.23 4.54 32.35
N LEU A 374 30.97 4.63 32.79
CA LEU A 374 30.30 5.90 33.12
C LEU A 374 30.89 6.57 34.37
N GLU A 375 31.23 5.80 35.41
CA GLU A 375 31.92 6.36 36.59
C GLU A 375 33.34 6.84 36.27
N GLN A 376 34.09 6.15 35.41
CA GLN A 376 35.42 6.59 34.99
C GLN A 376 35.38 7.87 34.15
N PHE A 377 34.33 8.05 33.35
CA PHE A 377 34.11 9.30 32.62
C PHE A 377 33.70 10.47 33.52
N SER A 378 32.87 10.21 34.54
CA SER A 378 32.45 11.24 35.50
C SER A 378 33.55 11.72 36.45
N ARG A 379 34.66 10.98 36.58
CA ARG A 379 35.84 11.39 37.37
C ARG A 379 36.92 12.11 36.57
N ARG A 380 36.74 12.24 35.24
CA ARG A 380 37.72 12.84 34.31
C ARG A 380 37.29 14.18 33.72
N ASN A 381 36.08 14.64 34.06
CA ASN A 381 35.61 16.03 33.99
C ASN A 381 35.39 16.55 35.41
#